data_AF-A0A524D1Q9-F1
#
_entry.id   AF-A0A524D1Q9-F1
#
_cell.length_a   1.000
_cell.length_b   1.000
_cell.length_c   1.000
_cell.angle_alpha   90.00
_cell.angle_beta   90.00
_cell.angle_gamma   90.00
#
_symmetry.space_group_name_H-M   'P 1'
#
loop_
_entity.id
_entity.type
_entity.pdbx_description
1 polymer ?
#
loop_
_entity_poly.entity_id
_entity_poly.type
_entity_poly.pdbx_seq_one_letter_code
_entity_poly.pdbx_strand_id
1 'polypeptide(L)'
;MPISDLQSKITKKDFKLKAIFNKIREQKDRFGREGSGPQFDLFYGFLCLIYDGVHDISEIKKWMKKLFLATMSQLGIKEDDVEEYIHLGRSKKYITLDSDDKVKLTDTGKAYIEASYYMMIVTSHWMRKVLTEKFVMIITAISLVILSLTKILLGLTIDSQGMISEGFENFTDLIKIGIIYLGLRFKKDRIASIIIISLMIITGITMIWSNISALFSPIVIEPNFESYLIIGISILVNYALMYYKGLVGRSSGNLSLLSDSKDSEVNVLISVGVLIGLSFAIFDLYFIDPIIGFFIGILIVKEGYEFLRELIKKEEEFDISAINVKSDNIYDNILTKYLLSTIRGNRLSESELIETFKNGLELGRKYYQGYADFFYNDLGAQTAEKYIKKLIKGGEVEIIDGDLVLTPKGLQAYHKAESKESSHRRHRYKKDVNDKKARIIGILWAIFGISIVILLIIFTPKLIELINAWMQSI
;
A
#
# COMPACT_ATOMS: atom_id res chain seq x y z
N MET A 1 -24.51 -8.22 -24.33
CA MET A 1 -24.63 -8.33 -22.86
C MET A 1 -23.46 -7.56 -22.30
N PRO A 2 -23.67 -6.40 -21.66
CA PRO A 2 -22.59 -5.64 -21.04
C PRO A 2 -21.90 -6.46 -19.94
N ILE A 3 -20.61 -6.18 -19.71
CA ILE A 3 -19.80 -6.92 -18.73
C ILE A 3 -20.36 -6.83 -17.31
N SER A 4 -21.07 -5.74 -16.98
CA SER A 4 -21.75 -5.52 -15.70
C SER A 4 -22.78 -6.61 -15.40
N ASP A 5 -23.41 -7.19 -16.42
CA ASP A 5 -24.44 -8.20 -16.22
C ASP A 5 -23.84 -9.52 -15.75
N LEU A 6 -22.54 -9.75 -15.93
CA LEU A 6 -21.85 -10.95 -15.42
C LEU A 6 -21.85 -10.99 -13.89
N GLN A 7 -21.96 -9.83 -13.22
CA GLN A 7 -22.02 -9.77 -11.76
C GLN A 7 -23.24 -10.52 -11.20
N SER A 8 -24.36 -10.52 -11.93
CA SER A 8 -25.59 -11.24 -11.55
C SER A 8 -25.44 -12.76 -11.53
N LYS A 9 -24.44 -13.30 -12.24
CA LYS A 9 -24.15 -14.75 -12.32
C LYS A 9 -23.34 -15.27 -11.13
N ILE A 10 -22.84 -14.40 -10.25
CA ILE A 10 -21.97 -14.77 -9.14
C ILE A 10 -22.79 -15.07 -7.89
N THR A 11 -22.54 -16.23 -7.28
CA THR A 11 -23.28 -16.71 -6.10
C THR A 11 -22.46 -16.65 -4.82
N LYS A 12 -23.09 -16.80 -3.64
CA LYS A 12 -22.35 -16.87 -2.37
C LYS A 12 -21.34 -18.04 -2.30
N LYS A 13 -21.56 -19.13 -3.06
CA LYS A 13 -20.68 -20.30 -3.06
C LYS A 13 -19.33 -20.03 -3.73
N ASP A 14 -19.31 -19.08 -4.67
CA ASP A 14 -18.14 -18.69 -5.47
C ASP A 14 -17.03 -18.03 -4.63
N PHE A 15 -17.39 -17.42 -3.49
CA PHE A 15 -16.43 -16.77 -2.59
C PHE A 15 -15.71 -17.75 -1.63
N LYS A 16 -16.07 -19.05 -1.63
CA LYS A 16 -15.37 -20.06 -0.81
C LYS A 16 -13.97 -20.31 -1.37
N LEU A 17 -12.97 -20.38 -0.49
CA LEU A 17 -11.56 -20.65 -0.85
C LEU A 17 -11.41 -21.83 -1.82
N LYS A 18 -12.10 -22.95 -1.58
CA LYS A 18 -12.08 -24.13 -2.47
C LYS A 18 -12.58 -23.82 -3.88
N ALA A 19 -13.64 -23.03 -4.03
CA ALA A 19 -14.17 -22.64 -5.34
C ALA A 19 -13.18 -21.72 -6.08
N ILE A 20 -12.53 -20.82 -5.35
CA ILE A 20 -11.48 -19.94 -5.88
C ILE A 20 -10.31 -20.77 -6.42
N PHE A 21 -9.75 -21.67 -5.61
CA PHE A 21 -8.62 -22.51 -6.02
C PHE A 21 -8.96 -23.38 -7.24
N ASN A 22 -10.17 -23.93 -7.29
CA ASN A 22 -10.63 -24.70 -8.44
C ASN A 22 -10.70 -23.84 -9.71
N LYS A 23 -11.30 -22.65 -9.65
CA LYS A 23 -11.36 -21.74 -10.81
C LYS A 23 -9.99 -21.21 -11.23
N ILE A 24 -9.06 -21.00 -10.29
CA ILE A 24 -7.68 -20.58 -10.62
C ILE A 24 -7.01 -21.68 -11.43
N ARG A 25 -7.21 -22.94 -11.01
CA ARG A 25 -6.70 -24.11 -11.74
C ARG A 25 -7.31 -24.22 -13.13
N GLU A 26 -8.65 -24.13 -13.23
CA GLU A 26 -9.38 -24.17 -14.50
C GLU A 26 -8.91 -23.09 -15.48
N GLN A 27 -8.77 -21.85 -15.01
CA GLN A 27 -8.32 -20.74 -15.84
C GLN A 27 -6.88 -20.95 -16.32
N LYS A 28 -6.00 -21.43 -15.42
CA LYS A 28 -4.62 -21.76 -15.76
C LYS A 28 -4.52 -22.91 -16.77
N ASP A 29 -5.37 -23.92 -16.64
CA ASP A 29 -5.39 -25.07 -17.56
C ASP A 29 -5.95 -24.67 -18.93
N ARG A 30 -6.92 -23.75 -18.96
CA ARG A 30 -7.62 -23.34 -20.20
C ARG A 30 -6.90 -22.24 -21.00
N PHE A 31 -6.22 -21.31 -20.32
CA PHE A 31 -5.58 -20.14 -20.95
C PHE A 31 -4.07 -20.07 -20.70
N GLY A 32 -3.50 -21.01 -19.95
CA GLY A 32 -2.09 -21.00 -19.56
C GLY A 32 -1.79 -20.04 -18.41
N ARG A 33 -0.51 -19.90 -18.07
CA ARG A 33 -0.03 -18.85 -17.16
C ARG A 33 0.19 -17.58 -17.97
N GLU A 34 -0.77 -16.67 -17.94
CA GLU A 34 -0.60 -15.36 -18.56
C GLU A 34 0.17 -14.41 -17.63
N GLY A 35 1.47 -14.18 -17.89
CA GLY A 35 2.27 -13.07 -17.35
C GLY A 35 1.93 -12.64 -15.92
N SER A 36 1.58 -11.36 -15.74
CA SER A 36 1.19 -10.79 -14.44
C SER A 36 -0.27 -11.09 -14.03
N GLY A 37 -1.10 -11.65 -14.91
CA GLY A 37 -2.56 -11.81 -14.72
C GLY A 37 -3.37 -10.58 -15.18
N PRO A 38 -4.68 -10.76 -15.50
CA PRO A 38 -5.52 -9.75 -16.14
C PRO A 38 -5.67 -8.46 -15.31
N GLN A 39 -5.55 -8.56 -13.98
CA GLN A 39 -5.65 -7.41 -13.07
C GLN A 39 -4.47 -6.43 -13.14
N PHE A 40 -3.38 -6.79 -13.85
CA PHE A 40 -2.20 -5.92 -14.03
C PHE A 40 -1.89 -5.66 -15.51
N ASP A 41 -2.76 -6.13 -16.42
CA ASP A 41 -2.57 -6.04 -17.86
C ASP A 41 -3.71 -5.27 -18.52
N LEU A 42 -3.37 -4.20 -19.23
CA LEU A 42 -4.30 -3.33 -19.93
C LEU A 42 -4.93 -4.01 -21.17
N PHE A 43 -4.33 -5.11 -21.64
CA PHE A 43 -4.91 -5.98 -22.67
C PHE A 43 -6.30 -6.50 -22.28
N TYR A 44 -6.54 -6.80 -21.01
CA TYR A 44 -7.86 -7.22 -20.55
C TYR A 44 -8.91 -6.10 -20.75
N GLY A 45 -8.57 -4.85 -20.43
CA GLY A 45 -9.43 -3.69 -20.64
C GLY A 45 -9.77 -3.47 -22.12
N PHE A 46 -8.80 -3.68 -23.00
CA PHE A 46 -9.02 -3.71 -24.46
C PHE A 46 -10.07 -4.75 -24.86
N LEU A 47 -9.96 -5.98 -24.36
CA LEU A 47 -10.94 -7.03 -24.64
C LEU A 47 -12.33 -6.70 -24.07
N CYS A 48 -12.40 -6.09 -22.88
CA CYS A 48 -13.65 -5.66 -22.26
C CYS A 48 -14.38 -4.59 -23.08
N LEU A 49 -13.67 -3.65 -23.70
CA LEU A 49 -14.27 -2.66 -24.61
C LEU A 49 -14.98 -3.33 -25.78
N ILE A 50 -14.33 -4.32 -26.41
CA ILE A 50 -14.93 -5.10 -27.51
C ILE A 50 -16.14 -5.89 -27.00
N TYR A 51 -16.07 -6.44 -25.79
CA TYR A 51 -17.17 -7.18 -25.17
C TYR A 51 -18.39 -6.30 -24.91
N ASP A 52 -18.16 -5.03 -24.53
CA ASP A 52 -19.20 -4.02 -24.33
C ASP A 52 -19.73 -3.41 -25.63
N GLY A 53 -19.27 -3.86 -26.80
CA GLY A 53 -19.80 -3.47 -28.10
C GLY A 53 -19.01 -2.39 -28.84
N VAL A 54 -17.82 -2.00 -28.35
CA VAL A 54 -16.93 -1.08 -29.07
C VAL A 54 -16.11 -1.88 -30.09
N HIS A 55 -16.53 -1.84 -31.35
CA HIS A 55 -15.93 -2.65 -32.42
C HIS A 55 -14.98 -1.87 -33.33
N ASP A 56 -15.09 -0.55 -33.36
CA ASP A 56 -14.26 0.34 -34.18
C ASP A 56 -12.90 0.59 -33.50
N ILE A 57 -11.80 0.34 -34.22
CA ILE A 57 -10.44 0.47 -33.67
C ILE A 57 -10.14 1.91 -33.26
N SER A 58 -10.62 2.91 -34.00
CA SER A 58 -10.40 4.32 -33.65
C SER A 58 -11.14 4.69 -32.37
N GLU A 59 -12.34 4.15 -32.18
CA GLU A 59 -13.10 4.33 -30.94
C GLU A 59 -12.42 3.60 -29.76
N ILE A 60 -11.95 2.37 -29.96
CA ILE A 60 -11.18 1.61 -28.95
C ILE A 60 -9.94 2.40 -28.53
N LYS A 61 -9.16 2.93 -29.48
CA LYS A 61 -7.99 3.78 -29.20
C LYS A 61 -8.36 4.97 -28.33
N LYS A 62 -9.49 5.64 -28.62
CA LYS A 62 -9.97 6.79 -27.85
C LYS A 62 -10.35 6.42 -26.42
N TRP A 63 -11.02 5.31 -26.19
CA TRP A 63 -11.38 4.84 -24.84
C TRP A 63 -10.16 4.34 -24.06
N MET A 64 -9.28 3.57 -24.71
CA MET A 64 -8.05 3.07 -24.10
C MET A 64 -7.15 4.20 -23.63
N LYS A 65 -6.97 5.27 -24.41
CA LYS A 65 -6.19 6.46 -23.99
C LYS A 65 -6.68 7.07 -22.67
N LYS A 66 -7.97 6.97 -22.38
CA LYS A 66 -8.57 7.51 -21.15
C LYS A 66 -8.48 6.55 -19.98
N LEU A 67 -8.29 5.24 -20.20
CA LEU A 67 -8.37 4.24 -19.14
C LEU A 67 -7.35 4.54 -18.02
N PHE A 68 -7.84 4.62 -16.79
CA PHE A 68 -7.01 4.82 -15.60
C PHE A 68 -7.14 3.62 -14.66
N LEU A 69 -6.01 3.15 -14.13
CA LEU A 69 -5.95 2.13 -13.08
C LEU A 69 -4.85 2.47 -12.07
N ALA A 70 -5.14 2.38 -10.78
CA ALA A 70 -4.14 2.46 -9.71
C ALA A 70 -3.14 1.29 -9.73
N THR A 71 -3.37 0.28 -10.57
CA THR A 71 -2.47 -0.85 -10.80
C THR A 71 -1.68 -0.74 -12.10
N MET A 72 -1.93 0.28 -12.94
CA MET A 72 -1.23 0.40 -14.21
C MET A 72 0.25 0.68 -13.98
N SER A 73 1.07 -0.09 -14.67
CA SER A 73 2.53 0.09 -14.71
C SER A 73 2.97 0.98 -15.87
N GLN A 74 2.04 1.39 -16.73
CA GLN A 74 2.24 2.27 -17.87
C GLN A 74 1.85 3.71 -17.51
N LEU A 75 2.53 4.69 -18.10
CA LEU A 75 2.23 6.12 -17.95
C LEU A 75 0.84 6.51 -18.44
N GLY A 76 0.41 5.83 -19.50
CA GLY A 76 -0.82 6.05 -20.25
C GLY A 76 -0.75 5.16 -21.50
N ILE A 77 -1.88 4.97 -22.16
CA ILE A 77 -1.96 4.11 -23.34
C ILE A 77 -1.69 4.94 -24.60
N LYS A 78 -0.66 4.57 -25.36
CA LYS A 78 -0.34 5.13 -26.67
C LYS A 78 -1.13 4.41 -27.77
N GLU A 79 -1.17 4.98 -28.97
CA GLU A 79 -1.82 4.32 -30.10
C GLU A 79 -1.13 3.00 -30.47
N ASP A 80 0.20 2.98 -30.45
CA ASP A 80 1.01 1.79 -30.73
C ASP A 80 0.75 0.65 -29.73
N ASP A 81 0.36 0.97 -28.49
CA ASP A 81 0.01 -0.04 -27.47
C ASP A 81 -1.27 -0.80 -27.88
N VAL A 82 -2.22 -0.14 -28.55
CA VAL A 82 -3.47 -0.77 -29.01
C VAL A 82 -3.19 -1.71 -30.18
N GLU A 83 -2.26 -1.37 -31.07
CA GLU A 83 -1.81 -2.27 -32.13
C GLU A 83 -1.15 -3.53 -31.55
N GLU A 84 -0.33 -3.38 -30.51
CA GLU A 84 0.24 -4.51 -29.77
C GLU A 84 -0.87 -5.41 -29.18
N TYR A 85 -1.92 -4.82 -28.60
CA TYR A 85 -3.08 -5.57 -28.09
C TYR A 85 -3.86 -6.29 -29.20
N ILE A 86 -4.01 -5.70 -30.38
CA ILE A 86 -4.62 -6.36 -31.54
C ILE A 86 -3.77 -7.57 -31.95
N HIS A 87 -2.45 -7.41 -32.06
CA HIS A 87 -1.54 -8.51 -32.37
C HIS A 87 -1.61 -9.64 -31.34
N LEU A 88 -1.61 -9.31 -30.05
CA LEU A 88 -1.74 -10.28 -28.96
C LEU A 88 -3.08 -11.01 -29.00
N GLY A 89 -4.19 -10.27 -29.20
CA GLY A 89 -5.52 -10.84 -29.31
C GLY A 89 -5.65 -11.82 -30.46
N ARG A 90 -5.05 -11.50 -31.62
CA ARG A 90 -5.04 -12.40 -32.79
C ARG A 90 -4.18 -13.64 -32.53
N SER A 91 -2.99 -13.46 -31.97
CA SER A 91 -2.07 -14.55 -31.62
C SER A 91 -2.72 -15.56 -30.66
N LYS A 92 -3.44 -15.05 -29.65
CA LYS A 92 -4.20 -15.85 -28.69
C LYS A 92 -5.56 -16.34 -29.19
N LYS A 93 -5.96 -15.98 -30.41
CA LYS A 93 -7.28 -16.27 -31.00
C LYS A 93 -8.45 -15.69 -30.22
N TYR A 94 -8.24 -14.67 -29.38
CA TYR A 94 -9.29 -14.00 -28.62
C TYR A 94 -10.14 -13.05 -29.47
N ILE A 95 -9.56 -12.51 -30.55
CA ILE A 95 -10.25 -11.60 -31.47
C ILE A 95 -10.04 -12.00 -32.93
N THR A 96 -10.93 -11.52 -33.80
CA THR A 96 -10.82 -11.57 -35.26
C THR A 96 -11.03 -10.17 -35.85
N LEU A 97 -10.43 -9.91 -37.01
CA LEU A 97 -10.66 -8.69 -37.78
C LEU A 97 -11.75 -8.95 -38.82
N ASP A 98 -12.78 -8.11 -38.84
CA ASP A 98 -13.89 -8.19 -39.79
C ASP A 98 -13.59 -7.33 -41.03
N SER A 99 -12.90 -6.21 -40.82
CA SER A 99 -12.32 -5.28 -41.80
C SER A 99 -11.10 -4.60 -41.16
N ASP A 100 -10.29 -3.86 -41.92
CA ASP A 100 -9.07 -3.20 -41.38
C ASP A 100 -9.36 -2.32 -40.16
N ASP A 101 -10.56 -1.75 -40.05
CA ASP A 101 -10.97 -0.85 -38.95
C ASP A 101 -11.86 -1.50 -37.86
N LYS A 102 -12.25 -2.77 -37.99
CA LYS A 102 -13.23 -3.41 -37.07
C LYS A 102 -12.76 -4.73 -36.47
N VAL A 103 -12.97 -4.86 -35.16
CA VAL A 103 -12.58 -6.02 -34.35
C VAL A 103 -13.82 -6.69 -33.75
N LYS A 104 -13.82 -8.04 -33.74
CA LYS A 104 -14.81 -8.87 -33.07
C LYS A 104 -14.15 -9.84 -32.09
N LEU A 105 -14.86 -10.19 -31.01
CA LEU A 105 -14.44 -11.23 -30.07
C LEU A 105 -14.80 -12.62 -30.59
N THR A 106 -13.91 -13.58 -30.34
CA THR A 106 -14.21 -15.01 -30.51
C THR A 106 -14.86 -15.58 -29.25
N ASP A 107 -15.43 -16.78 -29.35
CA ASP A 107 -15.94 -17.51 -28.17
C ASP A 107 -14.85 -17.76 -27.12
N THR A 108 -13.60 -17.97 -27.56
CA THR A 108 -12.47 -18.14 -26.65
C THR A 108 -12.11 -16.84 -25.92
N GLY A 109 -12.11 -15.70 -26.62
CA GLY A 109 -11.92 -14.40 -26.02
C GLY A 109 -13.03 -14.06 -25.04
N LYS A 110 -14.28 -14.37 -25.40
CA LYS A 110 -15.44 -14.21 -24.52
C LYS A 110 -15.29 -15.03 -23.24
N ALA A 111 -14.93 -16.31 -23.34
CA ALA A 111 -14.70 -17.18 -22.19
C ALA A 111 -13.54 -16.69 -21.31
N TYR A 112 -12.47 -16.15 -21.90
CA TYR A 112 -11.35 -15.55 -21.16
C TYR A 112 -11.80 -14.34 -20.34
N ILE A 113 -12.60 -13.45 -20.94
CA ILE A 113 -13.12 -12.27 -20.26
C ILE A 113 -14.02 -12.68 -19.10
N GLU A 114 -14.97 -13.59 -19.32
CA GLU A 114 -15.89 -14.05 -18.27
C GLU A 114 -15.14 -14.69 -17.09
N ALA A 115 -14.13 -15.52 -17.36
CA ALA A 115 -13.30 -16.14 -16.32
C ALA A 115 -12.47 -15.10 -15.56
N SER A 116 -11.88 -14.14 -16.26
CA SER A 116 -11.06 -13.08 -15.67
C SER A 116 -11.90 -12.10 -14.85
N TYR A 117 -13.09 -11.73 -15.34
CA TYR A 117 -14.05 -10.88 -14.63
C TYR A 117 -14.51 -11.55 -13.33
N TYR A 118 -14.82 -12.85 -13.38
CA TYR A 118 -15.14 -13.62 -12.19
C TYR A 118 -14.01 -13.54 -11.16
N MET A 119 -12.75 -13.74 -11.58
CA MET A 119 -11.60 -13.65 -10.67
C MET A 119 -11.50 -12.27 -10.05
N MET A 120 -11.61 -11.21 -10.85
CA MET A 120 -11.54 -9.83 -10.38
C MET A 120 -12.61 -9.54 -9.32
N ILE A 121 -13.85 -10.01 -9.49
CA ILE A 121 -14.89 -9.81 -8.47
C ILE A 121 -14.56 -10.57 -7.19
N VAL A 122 -14.16 -11.84 -7.30
CA VAL A 122 -13.92 -12.65 -6.11
C VAL A 122 -12.70 -12.17 -5.34
N THR A 123 -11.61 -11.82 -6.02
CA THR A 123 -10.45 -11.23 -5.36
C THR A 123 -10.79 -9.84 -4.79
N SER A 124 -11.55 -9.02 -5.51
CA SER A 124 -12.04 -7.72 -5.00
C SER A 124 -12.88 -7.87 -3.74
N HIS A 125 -13.71 -8.91 -3.63
CA HIS A 125 -14.48 -9.18 -2.40
C HIS A 125 -13.58 -9.41 -1.19
N TRP A 126 -12.52 -10.20 -1.35
CA TRP A 126 -11.55 -10.46 -0.29
C TRP A 126 -10.67 -9.25 0.00
N MET A 127 -10.21 -8.56 -1.05
CA MET A 127 -9.48 -7.30 -0.92
C MET A 127 -10.30 -6.28 -0.12
N ARG A 128 -11.60 -6.16 -0.38
CA ARG A 128 -12.47 -5.24 0.37
C ARG A 128 -12.53 -5.59 1.85
N LYS A 129 -12.53 -6.87 2.22
CA LYS A 129 -12.49 -7.28 3.64
C LYS A 129 -11.16 -6.95 4.31
N VAL A 130 -10.06 -7.23 3.62
CA VAL A 130 -8.71 -7.01 4.11
C VAL A 130 -8.41 -5.50 4.19
N LEU A 131 -8.79 -4.72 3.19
CA LEU A 131 -8.60 -3.27 3.16
C LEU A 131 -9.67 -2.50 3.96
N THR A 132 -10.21 -3.11 5.03
CA THR A 132 -11.07 -2.40 5.99
C THR A 132 -10.29 -1.97 7.22
N GLU A 133 -10.65 -0.81 7.76
CA GLU A 133 -10.10 -0.27 9.01
C GLU A 133 -10.20 -1.29 10.15
N LYS A 134 -11.36 -1.98 10.25
CA LYS A 134 -11.60 -3.01 11.26
C LYS A 134 -10.59 -4.16 11.18
N PHE A 135 -10.32 -4.65 9.96
CA PHE A 135 -9.38 -5.76 9.79
C PHE A 135 -7.94 -5.34 10.10
N VAL A 136 -7.54 -4.14 9.66
CA VAL A 136 -6.23 -3.55 9.98
C VAL A 136 -6.05 -3.43 11.49
N MET A 137 -7.04 -2.89 12.21
CA MET A 137 -6.98 -2.76 13.67
C MET A 137 -6.82 -4.11 14.37
N ILE A 138 -7.53 -5.15 13.93
CA ILE A 138 -7.42 -6.50 14.51
C ILE A 138 -6.03 -7.09 14.29
N ILE A 139 -5.51 -7.05 13.05
CA ILE A 139 -4.17 -7.57 12.75
C ILE A 139 -3.08 -6.78 13.48
N THR A 140 -3.25 -5.47 13.60
CA THR A 140 -2.35 -4.61 14.38
C THR A 140 -2.36 -5.03 15.84
N ALA A 141 -3.54 -5.17 16.46
CA ALA A 141 -3.66 -5.54 17.87
C ALA A 141 -2.97 -6.89 18.16
N ILE A 142 -3.23 -7.91 17.34
CA ILE A 142 -2.61 -9.23 17.48
C ILE A 142 -1.08 -9.13 17.36
N SER A 143 -0.60 -8.39 16.36
CA SER A 143 0.84 -8.24 16.13
C SER A 143 1.54 -7.52 17.28
N LEU A 144 0.93 -6.44 17.80
CA LEU A 144 1.48 -5.65 18.91
C LEU A 144 1.52 -6.42 20.22
N VAL A 145 0.48 -7.20 20.55
CA VAL A 145 0.47 -8.07 21.74
C VAL A 145 1.63 -9.07 21.68
N ILE A 146 1.82 -9.74 20.54
CA ILE A 146 2.89 -10.74 20.37
C ILE A 146 4.27 -10.09 20.45
N LEU A 147 4.47 -8.95 19.78
CA LEU A 147 5.75 -8.24 19.82
C LEU A 147 6.07 -7.69 21.20
N SER A 148 5.10 -7.06 21.87
CA SER A 148 5.27 -6.49 23.21
C SER A 148 5.70 -7.55 24.21
N LEU A 149 4.95 -8.66 24.28
CA LEU A 149 5.22 -9.76 25.20
C LEU A 149 6.62 -10.34 24.95
N THR A 150 6.96 -10.61 23.70
CA THR A 150 8.27 -11.19 23.36
C THR A 150 9.43 -10.25 23.71
N LYS A 151 9.28 -8.95 23.42
CA LYS A 151 10.33 -7.96 23.69
C LYS A 151 10.56 -7.70 25.17
N ILE A 152 9.48 -7.57 25.96
CA ILE A 152 9.61 -7.37 27.40
C ILE A 152 10.31 -8.57 28.04
N LEU A 153 9.88 -9.79 27.69
CA LEU A 153 10.47 -11.01 28.23
C LEU A 153 11.95 -11.15 27.88
N LEU A 154 12.33 -10.88 26.63
CA LEU A 154 13.75 -10.96 26.25
C LEU A 154 14.58 -9.81 26.77
N GLY A 155 14.05 -8.60 26.75
CA GLY A 155 14.73 -7.42 27.26
C GLY A 155 15.13 -7.60 28.73
N LEU A 156 14.28 -8.25 29.54
CA LEU A 156 14.60 -8.63 30.92
C LEU A 156 15.70 -9.69 31.03
N THR A 157 15.85 -10.59 30.05
CA THR A 157 16.89 -11.63 30.10
C THR A 157 18.27 -11.16 29.64
N ILE A 158 18.34 -10.05 28.92
CA ILE A 158 19.59 -9.48 28.37
C ILE A 158 19.93 -8.12 29.00
N ASP A 159 19.15 -7.71 30.00
CA ASP A 159 19.21 -6.41 30.67
C ASP A 159 19.16 -5.19 29.71
N SER A 160 18.51 -5.35 28.56
CA SER A 160 18.35 -4.28 27.57
C SER A 160 17.14 -3.42 27.91
N GLN A 161 17.39 -2.30 28.57
CA GLN A 161 16.37 -1.28 28.83
C GLN A 161 15.71 -0.78 27.53
N GLY A 162 16.48 -0.59 26.45
CA GLY A 162 15.94 -0.21 25.15
C GLY A 162 14.88 -1.18 24.62
N MET A 163 15.15 -2.50 24.70
CA MET A 163 14.20 -3.53 24.25
C MET A 163 12.96 -3.62 25.15
N ILE A 164 13.12 -3.45 26.47
CA ILE A 164 12.00 -3.41 27.42
C ILE A 164 11.11 -2.19 27.13
N SER A 165 11.69 -1.00 27.03
CA SER A 165 10.96 0.24 26.72
C SER A 165 10.21 0.13 25.40
N GLU A 166 10.83 -0.44 24.37
CA GLU A 166 10.18 -0.69 23.08
C GLU A 166 9.00 -1.68 23.21
N GLY A 167 9.13 -2.70 24.06
CA GLY A 167 8.06 -3.64 24.36
C GLY A 167 6.86 -2.99 25.07
N PHE A 168 7.11 -2.05 25.98
CA PHE A 168 6.07 -1.25 26.65
C PHE A 168 5.43 -0.22 25.73
N GLU A 169 6.17 0.35 24.78
CA GLU A 169 5.59 1.25 23.77
C GLU A 169 4.58 0.48 22.91
N ASN A 170 4.98 -0.68 22.38
CA ASN A 170 4.08 -1.57 21.63
C ASN A 170 2.83 -1.98 22.44
N PHE A 171 2.92 -2.07 23.78
CA PHE A 171 1.76 -2.32 24.65
C PHE A 171 0.86 -1.09 24.73
N THR A 172 1.44 0.09 24.92
CA THR A 172 0.73 1.37 24.99
C THR A 172 0.02 1.69 23.68
N ASP A 173 0.56 1.24 22.54
CA ASP A 173 -0.08 1.34 21.22
C ASP A 173 -1.41 0.58 21.13
N LEU A 174 -1.66 -0.41 21.99
CA LEU A 174 -2.97 -1.06 22.07
C LEU A 174 -4.06 -0.08 22.55
N ILE A 175 -3.71 0.91 23.37
CA ILE A 175 -4.62 1.97 23.78
C ILE A 175 -5.00 2.85 22.58
N LYS A 176 -4.04 3.11 21.67
CA LYS A 176 -4.27 3.87 20.42
C LYS A 176 -5.31 3.19 19.53
N ILE A 177 -5.34 1.85 19.47
CA ILE A 177 -6.40 1.10 18.75
C ILE A 177 -7.80 1.38 19.34
N GLY A 178 -7.91 1.45 20.66
CA GLY A 178 -9.14 1.85 21.34
C GLY A 178 -9.56 3.27 20.98
N ILE A 179 -8.61 4.20 20.93
CA ILE A 179 -8.83 5.61 20.54
C ILE A 179 -9.34 5.69 19.10
N ILE A 180 -8.75 4.96 18.15
CA ILE A 180 -9.20 4.88 16.74
C ILE A 180 -10.63 4.35 16.69
N TYR A 181 -10.92 3.27 17.40
CA TYR A 181 -12.26 2.68 17.43
C TYR A 181 -13.32 3.67 17.96
N LEU A 182 -13.01 4.40 19.04
CA LEU A 182 -13.91 5.43 19.58
C LEU A 182 -14.05 6.62 18.61
N GLY A 183 -12.95 7.05 17.98
CA GLY A 183 -12.94 8.10 16.96
C GLY A 183 -13.86 7.76 15.78
N LEU A 184 -13.79 6.53 15.29
CA LEU A 184 -14.68 6.00 14.25
C LEU A 184 -16.13 5.93 14.73
N ARG A 185 -16.37 5.37 15.92
CA ARG A 185 -17.73 5.20 16.47
C ARG A 185 -18.46 6.53 16.66
N PHE A 186 -17.75 7.56 17.11
CA PHE A 186 -18.32 8.89 17.38
C PHE A 186 -18.15 9.89 16.24
N LYS A 187 -17.57 9.49 15.10
CA LYS A 187 -17.21 10.39 13.99
C LYS A 187 -16.35 11.58 14.44
N LYS A 188 -15.43 11.34 15.36
CA LYS A 188 -14.47 12.30 15.91
C LYS A 188 -13.03 11.90 15.56
N ASP A 189 -12.86 11.45 14.32
CA ASP A 189 -11.61 10.90 13.81
C ASP A 189 -10.42 11.89 13.93
N ARG A 190 -10.68 13.17 13.69
CA ARG A 190 -9.69 14.22 13.88
C ARG A 190 -9.25 14.42 15.33
N ILE A 191 -10.18 14.30 16.29
CA ILE A 191 -9.84 14.37 17.72
C ILE A 191 -9.01 13.14 18.11
N ALA A 192 -9.40 11.95 17.66
CA ALA A 192 -8.63 10.72 17.88
C ALA A 192 -7.20 10.84 17.33
N SER A 193 -7.06 11.38 16.11
CA SER A 193 -5.76 11.68 15.49
C SER A 193 -4.91 12.66 16.31
N ILE A 194 -5.48 13.76 16.79
CA ILE A 194 -4.79 14.72 17.67
C ILE A 194 -4.30 14.05 18.96
N ILE A 195 -5.13 13.19 19.57
CA ILE A 195 -4.75 12.45 20.79
C ILE A 195 -3.58 11.51 20.48
N ILE A 196 -3.65 10.73 19.40
CA ILE A 196 -2.59 9.77 19.02
C ILE A 196 -1.26 10.49 18.79
N ILE A 197 -1.25 11.59 18.03
CA ILE A 197 -0.02 12.35 17.78
C ILE A 197 0.49 13.03 19.05
N SER A 198 -0.40 13.48 19.95
CA SER A 198 0.01 14.03 21.24
C SER A 198 0.68 12.95 22.11
N LEU A 199 0.15 11.72 22.14
CA LEU A 199 0.78 10.59 22.81
C LEU A 199 2.16 10.30 22.21
N MET A 200 2.28 10.29 20.88
CA MET A 200 3.57 10.10 20.19
C MET A 200 4.61 11.15 20.59
N ILE A 201 4.23 12.43 20.68
CA ILE A 201 5.13 13.51 21.15
C ILE A 201 5.54 13.28 22.60
N ILE A 202 4.59 12.90 23.47
CA ILE A 202 4.87 12.60 24.88
C ILE A 202 5.87 11.45 24.98
N THR A 203 5.68 10.36 24.24
CA THR A 203 6.65 9.25 24.15
C THR A 203 8.02 9.74 23.70
N GLY A 204 8.09 10.62 22.69
CA GLY A 204 9.36 11.20 22.24
C GLY A 204 10.08 11.97 23.35
N ILE A 205 9.35 12.75 24.15
CA ILE A 205 9.91 13.51 25.29
C ILE A 205 10.37 12.58 26.42
N THR A 206 9.57 11.57 26.79
CA THR A 206 9.95 10.59 27.83
C THR A 206 11.16 9.77 27.39
N MET A 207 11.27 9.45 26.11
CA MET A 207 12.42 8.79 25.52
C MET A 207 13.68 9.67 25.61
N ILE A 208 13.61 10.96 25.28
CA ILE A 208 14.75 11.88 25.47
C ILE A 208 15.21 11.88 26.93
N TRP A 209 14.28 12.02 27.87
CA TRP A 209 14.59 12.11 29.30
C TRP A 209 15.22 10.83 29.88
N SER A 210 14.64 9.68 29.54
CA SER A 210 15.14 8.36 29.99
C SER A 210 16.53 8.08 29.43
N ASN A 211 16.78 8.41 28.16
CA ASN A 211 18.08 8.20 27.52
C ASN A 211 19.16 9.15 28.06
N ILE A 212 18.83 10.41 28.39
CA ILE A 212 19.76 11.30 29.10
C ILE A 212 20.15 10.70 30.44
N SER A 213 19.17 10.16 31.19
CA SER A 213 19.43 9.52 32.48
C SER A 213 20.32 8.29 32.35
N ALA A 214 20.08 7.46 31.32
CA ALA A 214 20.87 6.26 31.03
C ALA A 214 22.32 6.56 30.60
N LEU A 215 22.61 7.74 30.03
CA LEU A 215 23.99 8.15 29.74
C LEU A 215 24.86 8.30 30.99
N PHE A 216 24.27 8.69 32.11
CA PHE A 216 25.00 8.89 33.37
C PHE A 216 25.20 7.57 34.15
N SER A 217 24.50 6.50 33.79
CA SER A 217 24.66 5.18 34.40
C SER A 217 24.35 4.08 33.38
N PRO A 218 25.27 3.82 32.42
CA PRO A 218 25.08 2.77 31.42
C PRO A 218 25.04 1.40 32.10
N ILE A 219 24.02 0.61 31.78
CA ILE A 219 23.87 -0.77 32.23
C ILE A 219 24.57 -1.67 31.21
N VAL A 220 25.23 -2.72 31.70
CA VAL A 220 25.83 -3.75 30.84
C VAL A 220 24.70 -4.49 30.11
N ILE A 221 24.78 -4.53 28.79
CA ILE A 221 23.84 -5.25 27.94
C ILE A 221 24.55 -6.53 27.50
N GLU A 222 23.89 -7.69 27.61
CA GLU A 222 24.44 -8.97 27.15
C GLU A 222 23.70 -9.46 25.89
N PRO A 223 24.13 -9.06 24.67
CA PRO A 223 23.39 -9.39 23.46
C PRO A 223 23.46 -10.89 23.18
N ASN A 224 22.31 -11.50 22.94
CA ASN A 224 22.21 -12.89 22.49
C ASN A 224 21.61 -12.99 21.08
N PHE A 225 21.75 -14.15 20.43
CA PHE A 225 21.22 -14.38 19.09
C PHE A 225 19.70 -14.15 18.99
N GLU A 226 18.96 -14.53 20.03
CA GLU A 226 17.50 -14.36 20.09
C GLU A 226 17.09 -12.88 19.98
N SER A 227 17.84 -11.99 20.64
CA SER A 227 17.60 -10.54 20.65
C SER A 227 17.67 -9.94 19.24
N TYR A 228 18.69 -10.31 18.46
CA TYR A 228 18.84 -9.88 17.06
C TYR A 228 17.72 -10.40 16.17
N LEU A 229 17.28 -11.64 16.38
CA LEU A 229 16.19 -12.23 15.63
C LEU A 229 14.87 -11.48 15.89
N ILE A 230 14.56 -11.17 17.15
CA ILE A 230 13.30 -10.49 17.50
C ILE A 230 13.29 -9.03 17.12
N ILE A 231 14.40 -8.32 17.27
CA ILE A 231 14.45 -6.93 16.79
C ILE A 231 14.32 -6.88 15.27
N GLY A 232 14.93 -7.83 14.55
CA GLY A 232 14.76 -7.98 13.10
C GLY A 232 13.31 -8.25 12.70
N ILE A 233 12.63 -9.17 13.38
CA ILE A 233 11.20 -9.44 13.14
C ILE A 233 10.35 -8.22 13.50
N SER A 234 10.66 -7.53 14.60
CA SER A 234 9.98 -6.29 15.01
C SER A 234 10.04 -5.22 13.92
N ILE A 235 11.23 -4.95 13.37
CA ILE A 235 11.42 -3.99 12.27
C ILE A 235 10.52 -4.35 11.08
N LEU A 236 10.53 -5.62 10.67
CA LEU A 236 9.72 -6.09 9.54
C LEU A 236 8.22 -5.96 9.82
N VAL A 237 7.78 -6.33 11.01
CA VAL A 237 6.36 -6.30 11.39
C VAL A 237 5.88 -4.86 11.52
N ASN A 238 6.60 -4.00 12.23
CA ASN A 238 6.26 -2.58 12.37
C ASN A 238 6.27 -1.87 11.01
N TYR A 239 7.21 -2.19 10.12
CA TYR A 239 7.22 -1.65 8.76
C TYR A 239 6.00 -2.10 7.94
N ALA A 240 5.62 -3.38 8.05
CA ALA A 240 4.43 -3.91 7.38
C ALA A 240 3.15 -3.26 7.93
N LEU A 241 3.03 -3.12 9.25
CA LEU A 241 1.89 -2.45 9.91
C LEU A 241 1.82 -0.97 9.53
N MET A 242 2.94 -0.24 9.59
CA MET A 242 3.05 1.14 9.13
C MET A 242 2.51 1.28 7.71
N TYR A 243 3.02 0.47 6.77
CA TYR A 243 2.57 0.54 5.39
C TYR A 243 1.08 0.20 5.23
N TYR A 244 0.59 -0.79 5.96
CA TYR A 244 -0.79 -1.25 5.86
C TYR A 244 -1.79 -0.28 6.46
N LYS A 245 -1.50 0.27 7.66
CA LYS A 245 -2.25 1.36 8.30
C LYS A 245 -2.30 2.58 7.39
N GLY A 246 -1.17 2.99 6.83
CA GLY A 246 -1.09 4.13 5.92
C GLY A 246 -1.91 3.92 4.64
N LEU A 247 -1.85 2.72 4.05
CA LEU A 247 -2.61 2.39 2.85
C LEU A 247 -4.12 2.45 3.11
N VAL A 248 -4.59 1.79 4.17
CA VAL A 248 -6.01 1.73 4.47
C VAL A 248 -6.53 3.07 4.98
N GLY A 249 -5.81 3.72 5.89
CA GLY A 249 -6.15 5.06 6.39
C GLY A 249 -6.24 6.09 5.28
N ARG A 250 -5.34 6.04 4.28
CA ARG A 250 -5.44 6.89 3.10
C ARG A 250 -6.67 6.54 2.27
N SER A 251 -6.85 5.26 1.96
CA SER A 251 -7.95 4.80 1.09
C SER A 251 -9.34 5.06 1.69
N SER A 252 -9.47 5.01 3.02
CA SER A 252 -10.75 5.23 3.69
C SER A 252 -10.99 6.68 4.14
N GLY A 253 -9.97 7.54 4.06
CA GLY A 253 -10.02 8.91 4.59
C GLY A 253 -9.91 8.98 6.12
N ASN A 254 -9.41 7.93 6.77
CA ASN A 254 -9.32 7.81 8.21
C ASN A 254 -8.01 8.38 8.75
N LEU A 255 -8.13 9.54 9.36
CA LEU A 255 -7.06 10.36 9.89
C LEU A 255 -6.42 9.75 11.13
N SER A 256 -7.18 9.16 12.05
CA SER A 256 -6.61 8.53 13.25
C SER A 256 -5.78 7.29 12.89
N LEU A 257 -6.20 6.52 11.88
CA LEU A 257 -5.42 5.41 11.35
C LEU A 257 -4.16 5.87 10.60
N LEU A 258 -4.22 7.02 9.89
CA LEU A 258 -3.03 7.65 9.31
C LEU A 258 -2.04 8.14 10.38
N SER A 259 -2.54 8.69 11.50
CA SER A 259 -1.68 9.07 12.63
C SER A 259 -1.01 7.86 13.26
N ASP A 260 -1.75 6.77 13.45
CA ASP A 260 -1.20 5.49 13.93
C ASP A 260 -0.21 4.85 12.94
N SER A 261 -0.38 5.09 11.64
CA SER A 261 0.64 4.75 10.64
C SER A 261 1.94 5.52 10.86
N LYS A 262 1.87 6.81 11.20
CA LYS A 262 3.05 7.66 11.44
C LYS A 262 3.76 7.27 12.72
N ASP A 263 3.00 6.95 13.75
CA ASP A 263 3.48 6.38 15.00
C ASP A 263 4.20 5.03 14.79
N SER A 264 3.64 4.17 13.92
CA SER A 264 4.31 2.92 13.55
C SER A 264 5.62 3.13 12.77
N GLU A 265 5.77 4.26 12.04
CA GLU A 265 7.05 4.63 11.42
C GLU A 265 8.11 4.94 12.47
N VAL A 266 7.71 5.64 13.54
CA VAL A 266 8.56 5.89 14.71
C VAL A 266 8.99 4.58 15.36
N ASN A 267 8.08 3.63 15.54
CA ASN A 267 8.43 2.32 16.10
C ASN A 267 9.48 1.57 15.26
N VAL A 268 9.46 1.71 13.92
CA VAL A 268 10.53 1.17 13.07
C VAL A 268 11.87 1.82 13.37
N LEU A 269 11.92 3.15 13.55
CA LEU A 269 13.14 3.88 13.87
C LEU A 269 13.67 3.48 15.26
N ILE A 270 12.79 3.34 16.25
CA ILE A 270 13.15 2.86 17.60
C ILE A 270 13.73 1.45 17.50
N SER A 271 13.07 0.52 16.81
CA SER A 271 13.59 -0.85 16.64
C SER A 271 14.98 -0.87 15.97
N VAL A 272 15.18 -0.03 14.95
CA VAL A 272 16.49 0.11 14.28
C VAL A 272 17.52 0.69 15.25
N GLY A 273 17.14 1.65 16.08
CA GLY A 273 17.99 2.22 17.13
C GLY A 273 18.48 1.16 18.12
N VAL A 274 17.56 0.35 18.65
CA VAL A 274 17.87 -0.77 19.54
C VAL A 274 18.77 -1.79 18.86
N LEU A 275 18.54 -2.13 17.58
CA LEU A 275 19.42 -3.02 16.82
C LEU A 275 20.86 -2.49 16.75
N ILE A 276 21.01 -1.18 16.53
CA ILE A 276 22.33 -0.54 16.50
C ILE A 276 22.94 -0.56 17.90
N GLY A 277 22.18 -0.21 18.95
CA GLY A 277 22.62 -0.26 20.35
C GLY A 277 23.13 -1.65 20.76
N LEU A 278 22.36 -2.70 20.47
CA LEU A 278 22.76 -4.10 20.68
C LEU A 278 24.06 -4.45 19.94
N SER A 279 24.23 -3.97 18.70
CA SER A 279 25.43 -4.23 17.90
C SER A 279 26.68 -3.60 18.51
N PHE A 280 26.55 -2.40 19.09
CA PHE A 280 27.67 -1.73 19.77
C PHE A 280 27.96 -2.29 21.17
N ALA A 281 26.97 -2.88 21.83
CA ALA A 281 27.17 -3.59 23.10
C ALA A 281 28.14 -4.79 22.96
N ILE A 282 28.27 -5.40 21.78
CA ILE A 282 29.28 -6.46 21.52
C ILE A 282 30.71 -5.94 21.75
N PHE A 283 30.94 -4.63 21.54
CA PHE A 283 32.23 -3.98 21.70
C PHE A 283 32.37 -3.29 23.07
N ASP A 284 31.52 -3.62 24.05
CA ASP A 284 31.44 -2.98 25.36
C ASP A 284 31.10 -1.47 25.31
N LEU A 285 30.51 -0.99 24.20
CA LEU A 285 30.14 0.41 23.99
C LEU A 285 28.68 0.66 24.39
N TYR A 286 28.33 0.36 25.65
CA TYR A 286 26.96 0.43 26.18
C TYR A 286 26.32 1.82 26.11
N PHE A 287 27.12 2.89 26.17
CA PHE A 287 26.64 4.27 26.12
C PHE A 287 26.10 4.68 24.73
N ILE A 288 26.34 3.89 23.68
CA ILE A 288 25.86 4.19 22.33
C ILE A 288 24.34 4.04 22.23
N ASP A 289 23.76 3.05 22.90
CA ASP A 289 22.31 2.82 22.92
C ASP A 289 21.54 4.07 23.40
N PRO A 290 21.88 4.68 24.56
CA PRO A 290 21.21 5.89 25.00
C PRO A 290 21.51 7.14 24.16
N ILE A 291 22.69 7.26 23.53
CA ILE A 291 22.95 8.35 22.56
C ILE A 291 21.98 8.25 21.38
N ILE A 292 21.81 7.05 20.82
CA ILE A 292 20.93 6.81 19.69
C ILE A 292 19.47 7.09 20.10
N GLY A 293 19.06 6.59 21.26
CA GLY A 293 17.72 6.82 21.80
C GLY A 293 17.40 8.31 21.97
N PHE A 294 18.36 9.11 22.43
CA PHE A 294 18.22 10.57 22.53
C PHE A 294 17.95 11.23 21.16
N PHE A 295 18.74 10.92 20.14
CA PHE A 295 18.55 11.49 18.80
C PHE A 295 17.25 11.04 18.13
N ILE A 296 16.86 9.77 18.32
CA ILE A 296 15.57 9.27 17.86
C ILE A 296 14.43 10.02 18.55
N GLY A 297 14.49 10.22 19.86
CA GLY A 297 13.50 11.00 20.61
C GLY A 297 13.30 12.41 20.06
N ILE A 298 14.39 13.12 19.71
CA ILE A 298 14.31 14.44 19.07
C ILE A 298 13.57 14.37 17.73
N LEU A 299 13.88 13.37 16.91
CA LEU A 299 13.23 13.17 15.62
C LEU A 299 11.73 12.91 15.78
N ILE A 300 11.33 12.10 16.77
CA ILE A 300 9.93 11.81 17.09
C ILE A 300 9.17 13.09 17.44
N VAL A 301 9.72 13.91 18.34
CA VAL A 301 9.09 15.16 18.77
C VAL A 301 8.93 16.11 17.58
N LYS A 302 9.96 16.22 16.72
CA LYS A 302 9.91 17.06 15.52
C LYS A 302 8.81 16.61 14.56
N GLU A 303 8.80 15.32 14.19
CA GLU A 303 7.81 14.75 13.27
C GLU A 303 6.38 14.86 13.83
N GLY A 304 6.21 14.62 15.13
CA GLY A 304 4.92 14.76 15.80
C GLY A 304 4.43 16.20 15.83
N TYR A 305 5.31 17.16 16.09
CA TYR A 305 4.96 18.58 16.06
C TYR A 305 4.53 19.05 14.66
N GLU A 306 5.26 18.65 13.61
CA GLU A 306 4.90 18.96 12.22
C GLU A 306 3.52 18.38 11.87
N PHE A 307 3.26 17.12 12.25
CA PHE A 307 1.96 16.48 12.03
C PHE A 307 0.83 17.16 12.82
N LEU A 308 1.07 17.47 14.09
CA LEU A 308 0.09 18.12 14.96
C LEU A 308 -0.30 19.51 14.43
N ARG A 309 0.67 20.25 13.90
CA ARG A 309 0.42 21.55 13.27
C ARG A 309 -0.54 21.44 12.09
N GLU A 310 -0.40 20.41 11.26
CA GLU A 310 -1.34 20.13 10.17
C GLU A 310 -2.73 19.77 10.71
N LEU A 311 -2.81 18.94 11.76
CA LEU A 311 -4.07 18.51 12.37
C LEU A 311 -4.86 19.62 13.08
N ILE A 312 -4.25 20.76 13.40
CA ILE A 312 -4.92 21.86 14.12
C ILE A 312 -5.47 22.94 13.15
N LYS A 313 -5.06 22.94 11.87
CA LYS A 313 -5.58 23.88 10.84
C LYS A 313 -7.10 23.83 10.72
N LYS A 314 -7.79 24.93 10.42
CA LYS A 314 -9.26 24.92 10.30
C LYS A 314 -9.73 23.83 9.32
N GLU A 315 -10.90 23.22 9.54
CA GLU A 315 -11.40 22.14 8.68
C GLU A 315 -11.41 22.51 7.19
N GLU A 316 -11.73 23.75 6.85
CA GLU A 316 -11.73 24.28 5.48
C GLU A 316 -10.33 24.35 4.85
N GLU A 317 -9.28 24.43 5.66
CA GLU A 317 -7.88 24.47 5.24
C GLU A 317 -7.18 23.12 5.43
N PHE A 318 -7.83 22.18 6.12
CA PHE A 318 -7.28 20.89 6.46
C PHE A 318 -7.37 19.95 5.25
N ASP A 319 -6.21 19.46 4.83
CA ASP A 319 -6.11 18.56 3.70
C ASP A 319 -5.40 17.29 4.13
N ILE A 320 -6.14 16.19 4.11
CA ILE A 320 -5.62 14.88 4.52
C ILE A 320 -4.39 14.48 3.70
N SER A 321 -4.27 14.87 2.42
CA SER A 321 -3.09 14.52 1.60
C SER A 321 -1.94 15.52 1.72
N ALA A 322 -2.01 16.50 2.63
CA ALA A 322 -0.83 17.21 3.12
C ALA A 322 0.00 16.35 4.09
N ILE A 323 -0.64 15.41 4.78
CA ILE A 323 0.03 14.43 5.63
C ILE A 323 0.78 13.46 4.71
N ASN A 324 2.09 13.32 4.87
CA ASN A 324 2.89 12.38 4.10
C ASN A 324 3.02 11.05 4.84
N VAL A 325 2.50 9.97 4.26
CA VAL A 325 2.75 8.60 4.73
C VAL A 325 3.49 7.80 3.67
N LYS A 326 4.32 6.84 4.09
CA LYS A 326 5.14 6.05 3.16
C LYS A 326 4.33 5.28 2.10
N SER A 327 3.05 4.98 2.35
CA SER A 327 2.14 4.35 1.39
C SER A 327 1.67 5.28 0.26
N ASP A 328 1.79 6.61 0.40
CA ASP A 328 1.34 7.59 -0.62
C ASP A 328 2.06 7.43 -1.96
N ASN A 329 3.27 6.88 -1.92
CA ASN A 329 4.08 6.60 -3.10
C ASN A 329 3.38 5.69 -4.15
N ILE A 330 2.30 4.97 -3.81
CA ILE A 330 1.56 4.18 -4.80
C ILE A 330 0.69 5.10 -5.67
N TYR A 331 -0.21 5.88 -5.06
CA TYR A 331 -1.21 6.65 -5.80
C TYR A 331 -0.63 7.91 -6.40
N ASP A 332 0.17 8.66 -5.63
CA ASP A 332 0.75 9.92 -6.09
C ASP A 332 1.54 9.70 -7.39
N ASN A 333 2.38 8.66 -7.40
CA ASN A 333 3.20 8.37 -8.56
C ASN A 333 2.40 7.92 -9.77
N ILE A 334 1.29 7.20 -9.60
CA ILE A 334 0.50 6.69 -10.73
C ILE A 334 -0.40 7.78 -11.30
N LEU A 335 -1.04 8.56 -10.42
CA LEU A 335 -1.87 9.69 -10.84
C LEU A 335 -1.02 10.78 -11.51
N THR A 336 0.12 11.16 -10.93
CA THR A 336 1.02 12.13 -11.57
C THR A 336 1.49 11.63 -12.94
N LYS A 337 1.87 10.35 -13.07
CA LYS A 337 2.26 9.77 -14.36
C LYS A 337 1.14 9.85 -15.40
N TYR A 338 -0.08 9.48 -15.00
CA TYR A 338 -1.26 9.59 -15.85
C TYR A 338 -1.49 11.02 -16.32
N LEU A 339 -1.55 11.97 -15.38
CA LEU A 339 -1.81 13.37 -15.69
C LEU A 339 -0.75 13.95 -16.63
N LEU A 340 0.53 13.72 -16.35
CA LEU A 340 1.63 14.18 -17.23
C LEU A 340 1.53 13.54 -18.63
N SER A 341 1.17 12.26 -18.71
CA SER A 341 1.01 11.58 -20.00
C SER A 341 -0.16 12.13 -20.80
N THR A 342 -1.29 12.39 -20.14
CA THR A 342 -2.50 12.92 -20.78
C THR A 342 -2.29 14.36 -21.25
N ILE A 343 -1.64 15.20 -20.44
CA ILE A 343 -1.27 16.59 -20.80
C ILE A 343 -0.29 16.61 -21.97
N ARG A 344 0.71 15.72 -21.99
CA ARG A 344 1.66 15.64 -23.11
C ARG A 344 0.98 15.29 -24.44
N GLY A 345 0.02 14.37 -24.40
CA GLY A 345 -0.58 13.79 -25.59
C GLY A 345 -1.73 14.59 -26.19
N ASN A 346 -2.25 15.60 -25.50
CA ASN A 346 -3.48 16.30 -25.86
C ASN A 346 -3.39 17.78 -25.50
N ARG A 347 -4.10 18.64 -26.24
CA ARG A 347 -4.37 20.01 -25.83
C ARG A 347 -5.67 20.00 -25.04
N LEU A 348 -5.59 20.28 -23.74
CA LEU A 348 -6.70 20.15 -22.81
C LEU A 348 -6.65 21.28 -21.78
N SER A 349 -7.81 21.82 -21.46
CA SER A 349 -8.03 22.63 -20.27
C SER A 349 -8.04 21.78 -18.99
N GLU A 350 -8.00 22.43 -17.83
CA GLU A 350 -8.07 21.76 -16.52
C GLU A 350 -9.37 20.94 -16.36
N SER A 351 -10.51 21.50 -16.78
CA SER A 351 -11.81 20.83 -16.70
C SER A 351 -11.89 19.60 -17.61
N GLU A 352 -11.34 19.67 -18.83
CA GLU A 352 -11.31 18.54 -19.75
C GLU A 352 -10.39 17.41 -19.27
N LEU A 353 -9.27 17.76 -18.62
CA LEU A 353 -8.37 16.77 -18.02
C LEU A 353 -9.03 16.05 -16.85
N ILE A 354 -9.74 16.78 -15.98
CA ILE A 354 -10.51 16.21 -14.85
C ILE A 354 -11.59 15.27 -15.37
N GLU A 355 -12.34 15.69 -16.39
CA GLU A 355 -13.40 14.87 -16.99
C GLU A 355 -12.81 13.64 -17.69
N THR A 356 -11.65 13.77 -18.35
CA THR A 356 -10.93 12.65 -18.95
C THR A 356 -10.49 11.64 -17.89
N PHE A 357 -9.95 12.10 -16.77
CA PHE A 357 -9.59 11.25 -15.63
C PHE A 357 -10.81 10.54 -15.03
N LYS A 358 -11.91 11.27 -14.81
CA LYS A 358 -13.15 10.72 -14.26
C LYS A 358 -13.70 9.58 -15.12
N ASN A 359 -13.83 9.81 -16.43
CA ASN A 359 -14.27 8.80 -17.39
C ASN A 359 -13.31 7.59 -17.40
N GLY A 360 -12.01 7.85 -17.32
CA GLY A 360 -10.97 6.82 -17.22
C GLY A 360 -11.08 5.94 -16.00
N LEU A 361 -11.31 6.56 -14.84
CA LEU A 361 -11.45 5.89 -13.56
C LEU A 361 -12.76 5.09 -13.50
N GLU A 362 -13.86 5.61 -14.04
CA GLU A 362 -15.13 4.88 -14.16
C GLU A 362 -14.97 3.64 -15.03
N LEU A 363 -14.26 3.74 -16.16
CA LEU A 363 -13.93 2.61 -17.01
C LEU A 363 -13.06 1.57 -16.28
N GLY A 364 -12.06 2.05 -15.53
CA GLY A 364 -11.24 1.21 -14.67
C GLY A 364 -12.07 0.44 -13.64
N ARG A 365 -12.96 1.13 -12.92
CA ARG A 365 -13.87 0.53 -11.92
C ARG A 365 -14.79 -0.51 -12.55
N LYS A 366 -15.31 -0.24 -13.75
CA LYS A 366 -16.17 -1.16 -14.50
C LYS A 366 -15.46 -2.49 -14.80
N TYR A 367 -14.24 -2.41 -15.33
CA TYR A 367 -13.53 -3.60 -15.84
C TYR A 367 -12.68 -4.31 -14.78
N TYR A 368 -12.00 -3.56 -13.92
CA TYR A 368 -11.00 -4.07 -12.98
C TYR A 368 -11.47 -4.09 -11.53
N GLN A 369 -12.68 -3.59 -11.25
CA GLN A 369 -13.29 -3.65 -9.92
C GLN A 369 -12.37 -2.99 -8.87
N GLY A 370 -12.08 -3.69 -7.76
CA GLY A 370 -11.20 -3.19 -6.70
C GLY A 370 -9.75 -2.94 -7.13
N TYR A 371 -9.29 -3.43 -8.29
CA TYR A 371 -7.94 -3.12 -8.79
C TYR A 371 -7.85 -1.77 -9.50
N ALA A 372 -8.98 -1.11 -9.75
CA ALA A 372 -9.01 0.21 -10.36
C ALA A 372 -8.48 1.29 -9.41
N ASP A 373 -8.82 1.18 -8.12
CA ASP A 373 -8.52 2.22 -7.12
C ASP A 373 -8.24 1.66 -5.71
N PHE A 374 -8.24 0.32 -5.52
CA PHE A 374 -8.18 -0.34 -4.21
C PHE A 374 -9.19 0.19 -3.20
N PHE A 375 -10.37 0.59 -3.67
CA PHE A 375 -11.43 1.16 -2.85
C PHE A 375 -11.04 2.49 -2.19
N TYR A 376 -10.15 3.26 -2.84
CA TYR A 376 -9.87 4.61 -2.40
C TYR A 376 -11.11 5.50 -2.60
N ASN A 377 -11.78 5.83 -1.50
CA ASN A 377 -13.01 6.60 -1.47
C ASN A 377 -12.85 8.01 -2.08
N ASP A 378 -11.72 8.66 -1.81
CA ASP A 378 -11.51 10.05 -2.24
C ASP A 378 -11.04 10.17 -3.70
N LEU A 379 -10.62 9.06 -4.33
CA LEU A 379 -10.07 9.11 -5.69
C LEU A 379 -11.17 9.47 -6.69
N GLY A 380 -11.12 10.72 -7.16
CA GLY A 380 -12.10 11.31 -8.08
C GLY A 380 -11.67 12.69 -8.59
N ALA A 381 -12.65 13.47 -9.07
CA ALA A 381 -12.41 14.77 -9.70
C ALA A 381 -11.65 15.77 -8.81
N GLN A 382 -12.03 15.86 -7.53
CA GLN A 382 -11.38 16.76 -6.55
C GLN A 382 -9.91 16.40 -6.32
N THR A 383 -9.58 15.11 -6.25
CA THR A 383 -8.18 14.67 -6.15
C THR A 383 -7.41 15.04 -7.41
N ALA A 384 -7.97 14.80 -8.59
CA ALA A 384 -7.32 15.18 -9.85
C ALA A 384 -7.04 16.69 -9.90
N GLU A 385 -8.03 17.52 -9.56
CA GLU A 385 -7.89 18.97 -9.47
C GLU A 385 -6.75 19.38 -8.53
N LYS A 386 -6.70 18.81 -7.34
CA LYS A 386 -5.62 19.07 -6.38
C LYS A 386 -4.24 18.72 -6.95
N TYR A 387 -4.12 17.58 -7.63
CA TYR A 387 -2.87 17.15 -8.22
C TYR A 387 -2.44 18.04 -9.39
N ILE A 388 -3.39 18.48 -10.21
CA ILE A 388 -3.13 19.44 -11.27
C ILE A 388 -2.58 20.74 -10.66
N LYS A 389 -3.23 21.28 -9.62
CA LYS A 389 -2.74 22.46 -8.88
C LYS A 389 -1.35 22.24 -8.27
N LYS A 390 -1.07 21.04 -7.74
CA LYS A 390 0.26 20.66 -7.21
C LYS A 390 1.33 20.69 -8.31
N LEU A 391 1.03 20.18 -9.49
CA LEU A 391 1.93 20.18 -10.65
C LEU A 391 2.14 21.59 -11.23
N ILE A 392 1.11 22.43 -11.19
CA ILE A 392 1.24 23.85 -11.58
C ILE A 392 2.14 24.59 -10.59
N LYS A 393 1.84 24.47 -9.29
CA LYS A 393 2.64 25.10 -8.22
C LYS A 393 4.08 24.61 -8.18
N GLY A 394 4.30 23.33 -8.48
CA GLY A 394 5.63 22.74 -8.57
C GLY A 394 6.40 23.14 -9.84
N GLY A 395 5.73 23.78 -10.81
CA GLY A 395 6.33 24.21 -12.07
C GLY A 395 6.58 23.06 -13.05
N GLU A 396 5.94 21.91 -12.87
CA GLU A 396 5.92 20.83 -13.85
C GLU A 396 4.94 21.12 -15.00
N VAL A 397 3.86 21.84 -14.70
CA VAL A 397 2.79 22.21 -15.64
C VAL A 397 2.61 23.72 -15.61
N GLU A 398 2.32 24.31 -16.76
CA GLU A 398 1.91 25.70 -16.90
C GLU A 398 0.65 25.80 -17.75
N ILE A 399 -0.04 26.94 -17.66
CA ILE A 399 -1.24 27.20 -18.47
C ILE A 399 -0.87 28.19 -19.55
N ILE A 400 -1.01 27.81 -20.82
CA ILE A 400 -0.76 28.64 -22.00
C ILE A 400 -2.04 28.65 -22.83
N ASP A 401 -2.58 29.83 -23.12
CA ASP A 401 -3.82 30.00 -23.90
C ASP A 401 -5.02 29.19 -23.38
N GLY A 402 -5.06 28.90 -22.07
CA GLY A 402 -6.10 28.08 -21.43
C GLY A 402 -5.82 26.57 -21.45
N ASP A 403 -4.80 26.13 -22.17
CA ASP A 403 -4.36 24.74 -22.23
C ASP A 403 -3.28 24.45 -21.18
N LEU A 404 -3.33 23.25 -20.60
CA LEU A 404 -2.26 22.72 -19.75
C LEU A 404 -1.09 22.28 -20.64
N VAL A 405 0.11 22.76 -20.33
CA VAL A 405 1.35 22.45 -21.06
C VAL A 405 2.43 21.99 -20.09
N LEU A 406 3.23 20.99 -20.50
CA LEU A 406 4.37 20.55 -19.71
C LEU A 406 5.55 21.51 -19.88
N THR A 407 6.09 21.98 -18.76
CA THR A 407 7.35 22.74 -18.74
C THR A 407 8.54 21.81 -19.02
N PRO A 408 9.77 22.33 -19.22
CA PRO A 408 10.98 21.49 -19.29
C PRO A 408 11.14 20.55 -18.07
N LYS A 409 10.74 21.02 -16.88
CA LYS A 409 10.73 20.21 -15.65
C LYS A 409 9.69 19.09 -15.73
N GLY A 410 8.47 19.40 -16.20
CA GLY A 410 7.41 18.40 -16.43
C GLY A 410 7.79 17.35 -17.46
N LEU A 411 8.42 17.76 -18.57
CA LEU A 411 8.95 16.88 -19.60
C LEU A 411 10.05 15.96 -19.06
N GLN A 412 10.95 16.49 -18.22
CA GLN A 412 11.97 15.66 -17.56
C GLN A 412 11.32 14.61 -16.64
N ALA A 413 10.32 15.01 -15.84
CA ALA A 413 9.59 14.10 -14.96
C ALA A 413 8.87 13.00 -15.76
N TYR A 414 8.21 13.37 -16.86
CA TYR A 414 7.58 12.44 -17.80
C TYR A 414 8.58 11.44 -18.36
N HIS A 415 9.70 11.90 -18.93
CA HIS A 415 10.69 11.01 -19.55
C HIS A 415 11.41 10.11 -18.53
N LYS A 416 11.60 10.61 -17.30
CA LYS A 416 12.11 9.78 -16.20
C LYS A 416 11.14 8.65 -15.87
N ALA A 417 9.84 8.93 -15.84
CA ALA A 417 8.82 7.90 -15.65
C ALA A 417 8.74 6.94 -16.84
N GLU A 418 8.91 7.43 -18.06
CA GLU A 418 8.86 6.64 -19.30
C GLU A 418 10.01 5.67 -19.38
N SER A 419 11.23 6.11 -19.07
CA SER A 419 12.41 5.22 -19.04
C SER A 419 12.27 4.10 -18.00
N LYS A 420 11.64 4.39 -16.85
CA LYS A 420 11.32 3.38 -15.83
C LYS A 420 10.29 2.39 -16.36
N GLU A 421 9.24 2.86 -17.02
CA GLU A 421 8.23 2.01 -17.65
C GLU A 421 8.85 1.09 -18.70
N SER A 422 9.60 1.62 -19.67
CA SER A 422 10.23 0.81 -20.72
C SER A 422 11.19 -0.23 -20.14
N SER A 423 11.86 0.11 -19.04
CA SER A 423 12.69 -0.85 -18.30
C SER A 423 11.84 -1.97 -17.67
N HIS A 424 10.68 -1.65 -17.08
CA HIS A 424 9.74 -2.65 -16.58
C HIS A 424 9.13 -3.51 -17.69
N ARG A 425 8.74 -2.92 -18.84
CA ARG A 425 8.23 -3.64 -20.02
C ARG A 425 9.28 -4.63 -20.55
N ARG A 426 10.54 -4.19 -20.71
CA ARG A 426 11.66 -5.07 -21.10
C ARG A 426 11.81 -6.28 -20.16
N HIS A 427 11.65 -6.09 -18.85
CA HIS A 427 11.73 -7.19 -17.89
C HIS A 427 10.51 -8.12 -17.91
N ARG A 428 9.31 -7.61 -18.26
CA ARG A 428 8.11 -8.44 -18.48
C ARG A 428 8.29 -9.37 -19.66
N TYR A 429 8.75 -8.86 -20.81
CA TYR A 429 8.95 -9.68 -22.01
C TYR A 429 10.23 -10.55 -21.97
N LYS A 430 11.23 -10.20 -21.16
CA LYS A 430 12.43 -11.05 -20.96
C LYS A 430 12.16 -12.32 -20.14
N LYS A 431 10.98 -12.48 -19.51
CA LYS A 431 10.84 -13.51 -18.48
C LYS A 431 9.41 -14.00 -18.24
N ASP A 432 9.05 -15.00 -19.04
CA ASP A 432 8.18 -16.11 -18.62
C ASP A 432 8.89 -17.02 -17.57
N VAL A 433 10.07 -16.62 -17.05
CA VAL A 433 10.99 -17.48 -16.28
C VAL A 433 11.32 -16.92 -14.88
N ASN A 434 10.68 -15.86 -14.37
CA ASN A 434 10.77 -15.63 -12.91
C ASN A 434 9.55 -14.89 -12.37
N ASP A 435 8.61 -15.74 -11.95
CA ASP A 435 7.72 -15.66 -10.81
C ASP A 435 8.36 -15.13 -9.50
N LYS A 436 9.55 -14.52 -9.52
CA LYS A 436 10.27 -14.09 -8.32
C LYS A 436 9.60 -12.91 -7.64
N LYS A 437 9.09 -11.88 -8.33
CA LYS A 437 8.53 -10.70 -7.62
C LYS A 437 7.19 -10.99 -6.93
N ALA A 438 6.27 -11.67 -7.60
CA ALA A 438 5.01 -12.11 -6.99
C ALA A 438 5.25 -13.18 -5.91
N ARG A 439 6.16 -14.14 -6.15
CA ARG A 439 6.64 -15.01 -5.07
C ARG A 439 7.31 -14.23 -3.96
N ILE A 440 8.10 -13.20 -4.20
CA ILE A 440 8.78 -12.43 -3.16
C ILE A 440 7.75 -11.71 -2.30
N ILE A 441 6.72 -11.09 -2.87
CA ILE A 441 5.65 -10.45 -2.08
C ILE A 441 4.84 -11.51 -1.31
N GLY A 442 4.49 -12.62 -1.96
CA GLY A 442 3.82 -13.75 -1.29
C GLY A 442 4.69 -14.42 -0.22
N ILE A 443 6.01 -14.49 -0.43
CA ILE A 443 7.02 -14.98 0.51
C ILE A 443 7.20 -13.96 1.63
N LEU A 444 7.11 -12.66 1.40
CA LEU A 444 7.18 -11.64 2.45
C LEU A 444 5.95 -11.72 3.36
N TRP A 445 4.75 -11.92 2.80
CA TRP A 445 3.54 -12.17 3.60
C TRP A 445 3.57 -13.54 4.29
N ALA A 446 4.10 -14.57 3.63
CA ALA A 446 4.32 -15.87 4.25
C ALA A 446 5.37 -15.78 5.35
N ILE A 447 6.47 -15.05 5.16
CA ILE A 447 7.50 -14.77 6.17
C ILE A 447 6.88 -13.96 7.29
N PHE A 448 6.04 -12.94 7.04
CA PHE A 448 5.35 -12.21 8.10
C PHE A 448 4.47 -13.15 8.94
N GLY A 449 3.65 -14.00 8.29
CA GLY A 449 2.83 -14.99 8.98
C GLY A 449 3.65 -16.08 9.69
N ILE A 450 4.72 -16.57 9.05
CA ILE A 450 5.64 -17.56 9.60
C ILE A 450 6.44 -16.97 10.76
N SER A 451 6.86 -15.71 10.70
CA SER A 451 7.56 -15.01 11.78
C SER A 451 6.66 -14.89 13.00
N ILE A 452 5.37 -14.60 12.83
CA ILE A 452 4.39 -14.62 13.93
C ILE A 452 4.27 -16.04 14.53
N VAL A 453 4.20 -17.07 13.69
CA VAL A 453 4.11 -18.47 14.16
C VAL A 453 5.41 -18.94 14.82
N ILE A 454 6.57 -18.55 14.31
CA ILE A 454 7.89 -18.83 14.87
C ILE A 454 8.04 -18.13 16.22
N LEU A 455 7.63 -16.86 16.33
CA LEU A 455 7.59 -16.15 17.62
C LEU A 455 6.71 -16.91 18.63
N LEU A 456 5.53 -17.37 18.21
CA LEU A 456 4.68 -18.18 19.09
C LEU A 456 5.39 -19.48 19.51
N ILE A 457 5.99 -20.22 18.58
CA ILE A 457 6.64 -21.51 18.86
C ILE A 457 7.88 -21.36 19.76
N ILE A 458 8.76 -20.41 19.46
CA ILE A 458 10.01 -20.20 20.21
C ILE A 458 9.70 -19.78 21.66
N PHE A 459 8.67 -18.95 21.86
CA PHE A 459 8.40 -18.36 23.17
C PHE A 459 7.32 -19.06 23.98
N THR A 460 6.57 -20.00 23.39
CA THR A 460 5.59 -20.81 24.14
C THR A 460 6.22 -21.50 25.37
N PRO A 461 7.41 -22.14 25.31
CA PRO A 461 8.01 -22.77 26.49
C PRO A 461 8.36 -21.79 27.60
N LYS A 462 8.97 -20.65 27.26
CA LYS A 462 9.39 -19.60 28.19
C LYS A 462 8.19 -18.89 28.83
N LEU A 463 7.12 -18.70 28.06
CA LEU A 463 5.84 -18.18 28.54
C LEU A 463 5.19 -19.14 29.55
N ILE A 464 5.21 -20.44 29.26
CA ILE A 464 4.67 -21.47 30.15
C ILE A 464 5.46 -21.52 31.46
N GLU A 465 6.80 -21.44 31.41
CA GLU A 465 7.64 -21.35 32.62
C GLU A 465 7.29 -20.14 33.49
N LEU A 466 7.14 -18.96 32.89
CA LEU A 466 6.79 -17.73 33.60
C LEU A 466 5.39 -17.76 34.22
N ILE A 467 4.41 -18.28 33.48
CA ILE A 467 3.04 -18.46 33.98
C ILE A 467 3.03 -19.45 35.14
N ASN A 468 3.79 -20.54 35.05
CA ASN A 468 3.91 -21.52 36.13
C ASN A 468 4.60 -20.93 37.36
N ALA A 469 5.67 -20.15 37.18
CA ALA A 469 6.36 -19.45 38.28
C ALA A 469 5.44 -18.41 38.96
N TRP A 470 4.67 -17.65 38.19
CA TRP A 470 3.71 -16.70 38.71
C TRP A 470 2.56 -17.38 39.46
N MET A 471 2.00 -18.46 38.91
CA MET A 471 0.97 -19.26 39.60
C MET A 471 1.48 -19.92 40.89
N GLN A 472 2.77 -20.22 40.99
CA GLN A 472 3.38 -20.73 42.23
C GLN A 472 3.63 -19.64 43.27
N SER A 473 3.61 -18.37 42.87
CA SER A 473 3.81 -17.21 43.75
C SER A 473 2.51 -16.62 44.32
N ILE A 474 1.35 -17.12 43.88
CA ILE A 474 0.01 -16.83 44.40
C ILE A 474 -0.42 -17.98 45.31
#